data_AF-A0A258AU06-F1
#
_entry.id   AF-A0A258AU06-F1
#
_cell.length_a   1.000
_cell.length_b   1.000
_cell.length_c   1.000
_cell.angle_alpha   90.00
_cell.angle_beta   90.00
_cell.angle_gamma   90.00
#
_symmetry.space_group_name_H-M   'P 1'
#
loop_
_entity.id
_entity.type
_entity.pdbx_description
1 polymer ?
#
loop_
_entity_poly.entity_id
_entity_poly.type
_entity_poly.pdbx_seq_one_letter_code
_entity_poly.pdbx_strand_id
1 'polypeptide(L)'
;MTFHSPAKINLWLRILGKRADGFHEVQTRLCRLALGDTVEIEHRGVGKEVALTCSDPTVPLDETNLAMRALRAFEKASGRQS
;
A
#
# COMPACT_ATOMS: atom_id res chain seq x y z
N MET A 1 13.53 7.69 6.76
CA MET A 1 12.24 8.23 7.23
C MET A 1 11.38 7.07 7.69
N THR A 2 10.64 7.22 8.79
CA THR A 2 9.80 6.15 9.35
C THR A 2 8.37 6.63 9.45
N PHE A 3 7.42 5.80 9.01
CA PHE A 3 5.99 6.11 8.97
C PHE A 3 5.18 4.99 9.59
N HIS A 4 4.05 5.33 10.21
CA HIS A 4 3.08 4.34 10.69
C HIS A 4 1.92 4.21 9.69
N SER A 5 1.62 2.97 9.28
CA SER A 5 0.53 2.62 8.39
C SER A 5 -0.55 1.85 9.17
N PRO A 6 -1.59 2.54 9.69
CA PRO A 6 -2.58 1.90 10.55
C PRO A 6 -3.43 0.89 9.77
N ALA A 7 -3.67 -0.27 10.37
CA ALA A 7 -4.66 -1.22 9.91
C ALA A 7 -6.08 -0.62 10.04
N LYS A 8 -7.03 -1.22 9.32
CA LYS A 8 -8.42 -0.82 9.37
C LYS A 8 -9.36 -1.99 9.60
N ILE A 9 -10.52 -1.67 10.16
CA ILE A 9 -11.71 -2.52 10.12
C ILE A 9 -12.87 -1.74 9.49
N ASN A 10 -13.84 -2.47 8.95
CA ASN A 10 -15.15 -1.90 8.62
C ASN A 10 -16.05 -2.11 9.85
N LEU A 11 -16.49 -1.04 10.53
CA LEU A 11 -17.44 -1.16 11.65
C LEU A 11 -18.81 -1.62 11.17
N TRP A 12 -19.15 -1.28 9.94
CA TRP A 12 -20.25 -1.86 9.19
C TRP A 12 -19.94 -1.77 7.71
N LEU A 13 -20.50 -2.69 6.93
CA LEU A 13 -20.38 -2.76 5.48
C LEU A 13 -21.76 -3.09 4.89
N ARG A 14 -22.25 -2.26 3.99
CA ARG A 14 -23.50 -2.46 3.25
C ARG A 14 -23.18 -2.59 1.77
N ILE A 15 -23.67 -3.64 1.14
CA ILE A 15 -23.59 -3.84 -0.30
C ILE A 15 -24.88 -3.27 -0.90
N LEU A 16 -24.77 -2.28 -1.77
CA LEU A 16 -25.91 -1.55 -2.34
C LEU A 16 -26.39 -2.16 -3.65
N GLY A 17 -25.49 -2.79 -4.41
CA GLY A 17 -25.82 -3.46 -5.66
C GLY A 17 -24.58 -3.79 -6.48
N LYS A 18 -24.77 -4.56 -7.55
CA LYS A 18 -23.70 -4.87 -8.52
C LYS A 18 -23.67 -3.80 -9.61
N ARG A 19 -22.47 -3.31 -9.92
CA ARG A 19 -22.18 -2.33 -10.97
C ARG A 19 -21.91 -3.02 -12.30
N ALA A 20 -22.02 -2.25 -13.39
CA ALA A 20 -21.75 -2.72 -14.75
C ALA A 20 -20.28 -3.12 -14.99
N ASP A 21 -19.34 -2.59 -14.20
CA ASP A 21 -17.91 -2.91 -14.28
C ASP A 21 -17.50 -4.17 -13.50
N GLY A 22 -18.48 -4.93 -12.99
CA GLY A 22 -18.24 -6.18 -12.28
C GLY A 22 -17.99 -6.03 -10.78
N PHE A 23 -17.88 -4.80 -10.26
CA PHE A 23 -17.75 -4.54 -8.82
C PHE A 23 -19.10 -4.38 -8.13
N HIS A 24 -19.08 -4.28 -6.80
CA HIS A 24 -20.27 -3.89 -6.02
C HIS A 24 -20.14 -2.45 -5.55
N GLU A 25 -21.25 -1.72 -5.60
CA GLU A 25 -21.36 -0.47 -4.86
C GLU A 25 -21.50 -0.79 -3.37
N VAL A 26 -20.67 -0.14 -2.55
CA VAL A 26 -20.62 -0.40 -1.11
C VAL A 26 -20.68 0.91 -0.33
N GLN A 27 -21.36 0.85 0.81
CA GLN A 27 -21.32 1.88 1.84
C GLN A 27 -20.67 1.27 3.08
N THR A 28 -19.70 1.94 3.69
CA THR A 28 -18.99 1.41 4.87
C THR A 28 -18.60 2.53 5.82
N ARG A 29 -18.43 2.20 7.10
CA ARG A 29 -17.68 3.05 8.04
C ARG A 29 -16.36 2.37 8.38
N LEU A 30 -15.28 2.96 7.88
CA LEU A 30 -13.92 2.55 8.20
C LEU A 30 -13.50 3.11 9.56
N CYS A 31 -12.83 2.29 10.36
CA CYS A 31 -12.16 2.70 11.59
C CYS A 31 -10.68 2.30 11.49
N ARG A 32 -9.80 3.27 11.75
CA ARG A 32 -8.35 3.04 11.85
C ARG A 32 -8.04 2.50 13.24
N LEU A 33 -7.12 1.54 13.30
CA LEU A 33 -6.64 0.97 14.54
C LEU A 33 -5.26 1.55 14.89
N ALA A 34 -4.88 1.43 16.16
CA ALA A 34 -3.49 1.65 16.57
C ALA A 34 -2.56 0.52 16.09
N LEU A 35 -3.11 -0.67 15.84
CA LEU A 35 -2.40 -1.75 15.16
C LEU A 35 -2.13 -1.33 13.71
N GLY A 36 -0.91 -1.55 13.23
CA GLY A 36 -0.51 -1.24 11.87
C GLY A 36 0.96 -1.54 11.63
N ASP A 37 1.38 -1.31 10.39
CA ASP A 37 2.76 -1.55 9.97
C ASP A 37 3.64 -0.33 10.28
N THR A 38 4.93 -0.58 10.46
CA THR A 38 5.96 0.46 10.44
C THR A 38 6.66 0.39 9.09
N VAL A 39 6.64 1.50 8.36
CA VAL A 39 7.24 1.61 7.03
C VAL A 39 8.48 2.49 7.13
N GLU A 40 9.63 1.89 6.86
CA GLU A 40 10.91 2.60 6.83
C GLU A 40 11.35 2.81 5.38
N ILE A 41 11.72 4.05 5.06
CA ILE A 41 12.17 4.45 3.73
C ILE A 41 13.54 5.11 3.88
N GLU A 42 14.53 4.54 3.21
CA GLU A 42 15.89 5.06 3.16
C GLU A 42 16.29 5.31 1.70
N HIS A 43 16.83 6.49 1.42
CA HIS A 43 17.42 6.77 0.11
C HIS A 43 18.82 6.14 0.05
N ARG A 44 18.97 5.10 -0.77
CA ARG A 44 20.23 4.34 -0.88
C ARG A 44 21.31 5.07 -1.70
N GLY A 45 20.94 6.09 -2.47
CA GLY A 45 21.82 6.79 -3.43
C GLY A 45 21.35 6.59 -4.87
N VAL A 46 21.71 7.53 -5.75
CA VAL A 46 21.26 7.55 -7.16
C VAL A 46 21.80 6.35 -7.92
N GLY A 47 20.93 5.66 -8.65
CA GLY A 47 21.30 4.53 -9.51
C GLY A 47 21.55 3.23 -8.75
N LYS A 48 21.21 3.17 -7.46
CA LYS A 48 21.19 1.91 -6.71
C LYS A 48 19.84 1.24 -6.85
N GLU A 49 19.87 -0.09 -6.90
CA GLU A 49 18.66 -0.88 -6.94
C GLU A 49 17.77 -0.65 -5.71
N VAL A 50 16.47 -0.57 -5.98
CA VAL A 50 15.43 -0.58 -4.96
C VAL A 50 15.43 -1.94 -4.27
N ALA A 51 15.44 -1.92 -2.95
CA ALA A 51 15.30 -3.11 -2.12
C ALA A 51 14.10 -2.95 -1.20
N LEU A 52 13.22 -3.94 -1.18
CA LEU A 52 12.14 -4.08 -0.21
C LEU A 52 12.48 -5.22 0.75
N THR A 53 12.29 -4.99 2.04
CA THR A 53 12.36 -6.02 3.07
C THR A 53 11.07 -6.00 3.88
N CYS A 54 10.70 -7.16 4.42
CA CYS A 54 9.53 -7.29 5.28
C CYS A 54 9.87 -8.28 6.39
N SER A 55 9.37 -8.03 7.60
CA SER A 55 9.51 -8.96 8.73
C SER A 55 8.66 -10.23 8.56
N ASP A 56 7.62 -10.17 7.72
CA ASP A 56 6.77 -11.32 7.38
C ASP A 56 7.26 -11.97 6.07
N PRO A 57 7.77 -13.21 6.11
CA PRO A 57 8.31 -13.88 4.92
C PRO A 57 7.24 -14.29 3.91
N THR A 58 5.95 -14.24 4.27
CA THR A 58 4.84 -14.58 3.37
C THR A 58 4.46 -13.43 2.43
N VAL A 59 4.96 -12.22 2.71
CA VAL A 59 4.70 -11.03 1.89
C VAL A 59 5.66 -11.00 0.70
N PRO A 60 5.16 -10.94 -0.55
CA PRO A 60 6.02 -10.82 -1.73
C PRO A 60 6.87 -9.55 -1.66
N LEU A 61 8.16 -9.66 -2.01
CA LEU A 61 9.11 -8.54 -2.01
C LEU A 61 9.40 -7.99 -3.42
N ASP A 62 8.69 -8.49 -4.42
CA ASP A 62 8.82 -8.11 -5.83
C ASP A 62 7.78 -7.06 -6.26
N GLU A 63 7.71 -6.81 -7.57
CA GLU A 63 6.80 -5.83 -8.19
C GLU A 63 5.30 -6.20 -8.07
N THR A 64 4.95 -7.38 -7.55
CA THR A 64 3.55 -7.70 -7.21
C THR A 64 3.10 -7.01 -5.91
N ASN A 65 4.05 -6.59 -5.06
CA ASN A 65 3.76 -5.87 -3.82
C ASN A 65 3.23 -4.45 -4.10
N LEU A 66 2.16 -4.05 -3.41
CA LEU A 66 1.57 -2.72 -3.58
C LEU A 66 2.52 -1.59 -3.19
N ALA A 67 3.44 -1.79 -2.25
CA ALA A 67 4.45 -0.79 -1.90
C ALA A 67 5.42 -0.53 -3.06
N MET A 68 5.88 -1.60 -3.74
CA MET A 68 6.72 -1.48 -4.94
C MET A 68 5.97 -0.78 -6.06
N ARG A 69 4.72 -1.19 -6.31
CA ARG A 69 3.87 -0.54 -7.33
C ARG A 69 3.62 0.94 -7.02
N ALA A 70 3.46 1.30 -5.75
CA ALA A 70 3.29 2.69 -5.32
C ALA A 70 4.58 3.50 -5.57
N LEU A 71 5.75 2.93 -5.29
CA LEU A 71 7.04 3.56 -5.62
C LEU A 71 7.16 3.80 -7.13
N ARG A 72 6.88 2.80 -7.97
CA ARG A 72 6.92 2.95 -9.44
C ARG A 72 5.96 4.03 -9.94
N ALA A 73 4.76 4.08 -9.38
CA ALA A 73 3.80 5.12 -9.71
C ALA A 73 4.30 6.52 -9.31
N PHE A 74 4.95 6.65 -8.14
CA PHE A 74 5.56 7.89 -7.68
C PHE A 74 6.73 8.33 -8.58
N GLU A 75 7.62 7.42 -8.95
CA GLU A 75 8.74 7.69 -9.87
C GLU A 75 8.21 8.20 -11.21
N LYS A 76 7.21 7.52 -11.78
CA LYS A 76 6.54 7.93 -13.03
C LYS A 76 5.90 9.31 -12.92
N ALA A 77 5.21 9.60 -11.82
CA ALA A 77 4.51 10.87 -11.62
C ALA A 77 5.46 12.04 -11.33
N SER A 78 6.61 11.78 -10.69
CA SER A 78 7.57 12.81 -10.27
C SER A 78 8.73 13.02 -11.26
N GLY A 79 8.91 12.13 -12.22
CA GLY A 79 10.05 12.13 -13.15
C GLY A 79 11.39 11.78 -12.47
N ARG A 80 11.36 11.30 -11.23
CA ARG A 80 12.55 10.87 -10.48
C ARG A 80 12.70 9.36 -10.64
N GLN A 81 13.91 8.92 -10.94
CA GLN A 81 14.29 7.51 -10.88
C GLN A 81 15.19 7.31 -9.66
N SER A 82 14.92 6.25 -8.89
CA SER A 82 15.79 5.82 -7.79
C SER A 82 17.14 5.33 -8.33
#